data_AF-A0A519L5A0-F1
#
_entry.id   AF-A0A519L5A0-F1
#
_cell.length_a   1.000
_cell.length_b   1.000
_cell.length_c   1.000
_cell.angle_alpha   90.00
_cell.angle_beta   90.00
_cell.angle_gamma   90.00
#
_symmetry.space_group_name_H-M   'P 1'
#
loop_
_entity.id
_entity.type
_entity.pdbx_description
1 polymer ?
#
loop_
_entity_poly.entity_id
_entity_poly.type
_entity_poly.pdbx_seq_one_letter_code
_entity_poly.pdbx_strand_id
1 'polypeptide(L)'
;MRLRTTAVLTLAVSALALGACSGLQQSIGLSKVTPDEFLTVSTAPLTVPPEYGLRPPAPGQPRPQELAPESAARQILLGQRQSVTRTPGEQLLVAQAGGDRADPLARYVVDDEFGDLTHKEESWANRIMFWRREDPATQTAVTTQTAEGAVTIDAASEYARMQALTGGRAGISITPRRDTGFKLPGL
;
A
#
# COMPACT_ATOMS: atom_id res chain seq x y z
N MET A 1 25.54 -7.91 -52.22
CA MET A 1 24.50 -8.21 -51.18
C MET A 1 24.79 -7.58 -49.82
N ARG A 2 26.06 -7.47 -49.37
CA ARG A 2 26.41 -6.96 -48.02
C ARG A 2 26.11 -5.47 -47.76
N LEU A 3 26.13 -4.61 -48.79
CA LEU A 3 25.75 -3.18 -48.63
C LEU A 3 24.24 -2.95 -48.49
N ARG A 4 23.41 -3.82 -49.09
CA ARG A 4 21.95 -3.72 -48.97
C ARG A 4 21.47 -4.17 -47.61
N THR A 5 22.07 -5.23 -47.07
CA THR A 5 21.73 -5.75 -45.73
C THR A 5 22.14 -4.77 -44.63
N THR A 6 23.29 -4.10 -44.76
CA THR A 6 23.73 -3.08 -43.78
C THR A 6 22.84 -1.85 -43.80
N ALA A 7 22.45 -1.34 -44.97
CA ALA A 7 21.54 -0.19 -45.09
C ALA A 7 20.13 -0.46 -44.49
N VAL A 8 19.59 -1.68 -44.69
CA VAL A 8 18.30 -2.06 -44.11
C VAL A 8 18.39 -2.16 -42.58
N LEU A 9 19.50 -2.69 -42.06
CA LEU A 9 19.71 -2.86 -40.62
C LEU A 9 19.88 -1.50 -39.91
N THR A 10 20.62 -0.56 -40.51
CA THR A 10 20.74 0.80 -39.97
C THR A 10 19.41 1.54 -39.97
N LEU A 11 18.59 1.37 -41.02
CA LEU A 11 17.28 2.01 -41.11
C LEU A 11 16.31 1.43 -40.08
N ALA A 12 16.30 0.12 -39.88
CA ALA A 12 15.48 -0.53 -38.86
C ALA A 12 15.84 -0.07 -37.43
N VAL A 13 17.14 0.01 -37.11
CA VAL A 13 17.60 0.49 -35.79
C VAL A 13 17.22 1.95 -35.56
N SER A 14 17.33 2.80 -36.58
CA SER A 14 16.93 4.20 -36.46
C SER A 14 15.43 4.35 -36.19
N ALA A 15 14.56 3.58 -36.87
CA ALA A 15 13.12 3.62 -36.64
C ALA A 15 12.73 3.20 -35.22
N LEU A 16 13.41 2.18 -34.66
CA LEU A 16 13.20 1.73 -33.29
C LEU A 16 13.63 2.79 -32.26
N ALA A 17 14.74 3.48 -32.51
CA ALA A 17 15.24 4.52 -31.61
C ALA A 17 14.29 5.73 -31.54
N LEU A 18 13.69 6.16 -32.66
CA LEU A 18 12.71 7.25 -32.66
C LEU A 18 11.39 6.87 -31.96
N GLY A 19 10.95 5.62 -32.10
CA GLY A 19 9.75 5.13 -31.41
C GLY A 19 9.90 5.09 -29.88
N ALA A 20 11.09 4.73 -29.40
CA ALA A 20 11.38 4.61 -27.96
C ALA A 20 11.32 5.94 -27.21
N CYS A 21 11.66 7.07 -27.84
CA CYS A 21 11.61 8.38 -27.19
C CYS A 21 10.19 8.83 -26.83
N SER A 22 9.17 8.40 -27.59
CA SER A 22 7.77 8.77 -27.31
C SER A 22 7.20 8.09 -26.05
N GLY A 23 7.53 6.82 -25.84
CA GLY A 23 7.12 6.07 -24.63
C GLY A 23 7.81 6.58 -23.37
N LEU A 24 9.08 6.97 -23.48
CA LEU A 24 9.85 7.51 -22.36
C LEU A 24 9.24 8.82 -21.83
N GLN A 25 8.75 9.70 -22.70
CA GLN A 25 8.11 10.96 -22.31
C GLN A 25 6.87 10.74 -21.42
N GLN A 26 6.12 9.67 -21.68
CA GLN A 26 4.95 9.30 -20.88
C GLN A 26 5.35 8.67 -19.53
N SER A 27 6.42 7.86 -19.50
CA SER A 27 6.88 7.19 -18.27
C SER A 27 7.61 8.11 -17.29
N ILE A 28 8.26 9.17 -17.78
CA ILE A 28 8.95 10.17 -16.95
C ILE A 28 8.04 11.34 -16.53
N GLY A 29 6.74 11.26 -16.82
CA GLY A 29 5.76 12.28 -16.40
C GLY A 29 5.89 13.63 -17.11
N LEU A 30 6.58 13.67 -18.26
CA LEU A 30 6.67 14.88 -19.10
C LEU A 30 5.42 15.11 -19.95
N SER A 31 4.43 14.20 -19.89
CA SER A 31 3.13 14.39 -20.52
C SER A 31 2.23 15.22 -19.61
N LYS A 32 1.55 16.21 -20.22
CA LYS A 32 0.62 17.07 -19.50
C LYS A 32 -0.65 16.31 -19.18
N VAL A 33 -0.79 15.89 -17.92
CA VAL A 33 -2.04 15.39 -17.36
C VAL A 33 -2.79 16.58 -16.78
N THR A 34 -3.69 17.18 -17.57
CA THR A 34 -4.65 18.16 -17.03
C THR A 34 -5.79 17.40 -16.35
N PRO A 35 -6.10 17.68 -15.07
CA PRO A 35 -7.29 17.16 -14.43
C PRO A 35 -8.52 17.55 -15.25
N ASP A 36 -9.44 16.62 -15.43
CA ASP A 36 -10.67 16.85 -16.19
C ASP A 36 -11.56 17.84 -15.42
N GLU A 37 -11.56 19.08 -15.88
CA GLU A 37 -12.31 20.20 -15.31
C GLU A 37 -13.83 20.07 -15.49
N PHE A 38 -14.30 19.02 -16.20
CA PHE A 38 -15.71 18.70 -16.38
C PHE A 38 -16.16 17.47 -15.60
N LEU A 39 -15.30 16.85 -14.78
CA LEU A 39 -15.71 15.83 -13.81
C LEU A 39 -16.50 16.48 -12.66
N THR A 40 -17.77 16.77 -12.89
CA THR A 40 -18.70 17.20 -11.84
C THR A 40 -19.07 16.00 -10.98
N VAL A 41 -18.79 16.08 -9.67
CA VAL A 41 -19.28 15.10 -8.68
C VAL A 41 -20.81 15.15 -8.67
N SER A 42 -21.47 13.99 -8.82
CA SER A 42 -22.93 13.94 -8.80
C SER A 42 -23.47 14.34 -7.43
N THR A 43 -24.10 15.51 -7.35
CA THR A 43 -24.83 15.96 -6.18
C THR A 43 -26.03 15.05 -5.94
N ALA A 44 -26.29 14.68 -4.69
CA ALA A 44 -27.49 13.91 -4.37
C ALA A 44 -28.74 14.71 -4.82
N PRO A 45 -29.73 14.08 -5.47
CA PRO A 45 -30.93 14.78 -5.90
C PRO A 45 -31.65 15.36 -4.69
N LEU A 46 -31.92 16.67 -4.73
CA LEU A 46 -32.68 17.36 -3.71
C LEU A 46 -34.14 16.90 -3.79
N THR A 47 -34.49 15.86 -3.05
CA THR A 47 -35.89 15.55 -2.77
C THR A 47 -36.37 16.58 -1.77
N VAL A 48 -37.30 17.43 -2.18
CA VAL A 48 -38.01 18.33 -1.27
C VAL A 48 -38.87 17.46 -0.35
N PRO A 49 -38.55 17.33 0.95
CA PRO A 49 -39.40 16.58 1.86
C PRO A 49 -40.71 17.36 2.04
N PRO A 50 -41.86 16.69 2.12
CA PRO A 50 -43.16 17.34 2.31
C PRO A 50 -43.32 17.76 3.78
N GLU A 51 -42.46 18.66 4.29
CA GLU A 51 -42.60 19.24 5.62
C GLU A 51 -42.25 20.73 5.57
N TYR A 52 -43.26 21.56 5.30
CA TYR A 52 -43.23 23.03 5.40
C TYR A 52 -43.24 23.50 6.87
N GLY A 53 -42.50 22.81 7.76
CA GLY A 53 -42.62 22.95 9.21
C GLY A 53 -41.32 23.28 9.95
N LEU A 54 -40.21 23.55 9.26
CA LEU A 54 -38.97 23.89 9.96
C LEU A 54 -38.99 25.37 10.39
N ARG A 55 -39.09 25.57 11.71
CA ARG A 55 -38.87 26.86 12.37
C ARG A 55 -37.54 27.44 11.86
N PRO A 56 -37.49 28.72 11.43
CA PRO A 56 -36.25 29.34 11.02
C PRO A 56 -35.17 29.14 12.09
N PRO A 57 -33.95 28.71 11.72
CA PRO A 57 -32.88 28.53 12.68
C PRO A 57 -32.62 29.87 13.37
N ALA A 58 -32.53 29.85 14.70
CA ALA A 58 -32.29 31.06 15.47
C ALA A 58 -30.94 31.66 15.03
N PRO A 59 -30.85 33.00 14.89
CA PRO A 59 -29.60 33.66 14.54
C PRO A 59 -28.51 33.29 15.56
N GLY A 60 -27.43 32.67 15.07
CA GLY A 60 -26.30 32.23 15.90
C GLY A 60 -26.16 30.71 16.08
N GLN A 61 -27.10 29.89 15.61
CA GLN A 61 -26.86 28.43 15.53
C GLN A 61 -25.89 28.11 14.39
N PRO A 62 -24.93 27.18 14.60
CA PRO A 62 -24.07 26.71 13.53
C PRO A 62 -24.98 26.15 12.43
N ARG A 63 -24.84 26.68 11.21
CA ARG A 63 -25.60 26.13 10.08
C ARG A 63 -25.16 24.68 9.92
N PRO A 64 -26.06 23.75 9.54
CA PRO A 64 -25.67 22.43 9.04
C PRO A 64 -25.06 22.60 7.63
N GLN A 65 -23.98 23.37 7.54
CA GLN A 65 -23.17 23.43 6.34
C GLN A 65 -22.42 22.10 6.30
N GLU A 66 -22.64 21.39 5.20
CA GLU A 66 -22.03 20.14 4.78
C GLU A 66 -20.72 19.88 5.52
N LEU A 67 -20.69 18.85 6.36
CA LEU A 67 -19.42 18.28 6.78
C LEU A 67 -18.62 18.08 5.50
N ALA A 68 -17.44 18.71 5.41
CA ALA A 68 -16.55 18.57 4.27
C ALA A 68 -16.49 17.07 3.91
N PRO A 69 -16.68 16.69 2.64
CA PRO A 69 -16.85 15.29 2.25
C PRO A 69 -15.70 14.41 2.75
N GLU A 70 -14.50 14.97 2.92
CA GLU A 70 -13.34 14.32 3.51
C GLU A 70 -13.56 13.97 4.99
N SER A 71 -14.18 14.85 5.77
CA SER A 71 -14.51 14.60 7.18
C SER A 71 -15.61 13.55 7.33
N ALA A 72 -16.63 13.58 6.46
CA ALA A 72 -17.69 12.58 6.43
C ALA A 72 -17.15 11.20 5.99
N ALA A 73 -16.34 11.15 4.92
CA ALA A 73 -15.68 9.93 4.46
C ALA A 73 -14.75 9.36 5.53
N ARG A 74 -13.97 10.20 6.22
CA ARG A 74 -13.12 9.78 7.33
C ARG A 74 -13.93 9.12 8.45
N GLN A 75 -15.10 9.68 8.78
CA GLN A 75 -15.99 9.13 9.81
C GLN A 75 -16.63 7.80 9.37
N ILE A 76 -16.98 7.65 8.09
CA ILE A 76 -17.50 6.39 7.52
C ILE A 76 -16.42 5.30 7.48
N LEU A 77 -15.23 5.62 6.96
CA LEU A 77 -14.15 4.65 6.75
C LEU A 77 -13.53 4.16 8.06
N LEU A 78 -13.36 5.06 9.03
CA LEU A 78 -12.71 4.73 10.31
C LEU A 78 -13.71 4.36 11.40
N GLY A 79 -15.00 4.54 11.16
CA GLY A 79 -16.05 4.47 12.17
C GLY A 79 -15.86 5.51 13.29
N GLN A 80 -16.83 5.60 14.19
CA GLN A 80 -16.63 6.31 15.45
C GLN A 80 -15.62 5.56 16.33
N ARG A 81 -14.32 5.80 16.11
CA ARG A 81 -13.22 5.27 16.96
C ARG A 81 -13.40 5.58 18.46
N GLN A 82 -14.26 6.55 18.79
CA GLN A 82 -14.51 7.03 20.14
C GLN A 82 -15.65 6.29 20.89
N SER A 83 -16.44 5.41 20.25
CA SER A 83 -17.62 4.82 20.90
C SER A 83 -17.42 3.42 21.47
N VAL A 84 -16.18 2.91 21.56
CA VAL A 84 -15.92 1.68 22.30
C VAL A 84 -15.76 2.04 23.77
N THR A 85 -16.81 1.81 24.57
CA THR A 85 -16.76 1.90 26.03
C THR A 85 -15.79 0.84 26.55
N ARG A 86 -14.52 1.21 26.73
CA ARG A 86 -13.48 0.34 27.28
C ARG A 86 -13.71 0.10 28.76
N THR A 87 -13.44 -1.12 29.21
CA THR A 87 -13.52 -1.45 30.63
C THR A 87 -12.45 -0.67 31.43
N PRO A 88 -12.65 -0.43 32.73
CA PRO A 88 -11.63 0.24 33.56
C PRO A 88 -10.26 -0.46 33.53
N GLY A 89 -10.24 -1.79 33.42
CA GLY A 89 -9.01 -2.57 33.31
C GLY A 89 -8.25 -2.32 32.01
N GLU A 90 -8.95 -2.21 30.88
CA GLU A 90 -8.35 -1.85 29.59
C GLU A 90 -7.79 -0.42 29.60
N GLN A 91 -8.50 0.51 30.24
CA GLN A 91 -8.02 1.89 30.37
C GLN A 91 -6.73 1.95 31.19
N LEU A 92 -6.64 1.20 32.29
CA LEU A 92 -5.41 1.11 33.09
C LEU A 92 -4.27 0.42 32.33
N LEU A 93 -4.55 -0.65 31.58
CA LEU A 93 -3.54 -1.31 30.76
C LEU A 93 -2.98 -0.38 29.68
N VAL A 94 -3.85 0.37 28.99
CA VAL A 94 -3.44 1.35 27.98
C VAL A 94 -2.65 2.50 28.60
N ALA A 95 -3.05 2.99 29.78
CA ALA A 95 -2.34 4.04 30.51
C ALA A 95 -0.93 3.57 30.95
N GLN A 96 -0.80 2.32 31.39
CA GLN A 96 0.51 1.73 31.71
C GLN A 96 1.36 1.50 30.47
N ALA A 97 0.73 1.11 29.35
CA ALA A 97 1.39 0.99 28.04
C ALA A 97 1.73 2.36 27.40
N GLY A 98 1.29 3.47 28.01
CA GLY A 98 1.54 4.83 27.52
C GLY A 98 0.77 5.21 26.26
N GLY A 99 -0.34 4.53 25.97
CA GLY A 99 -1.17 4.84 24.78
C GLY A 99 -1.81 6.24 24.82
N ASP A 100 -1.92 6.82 26.00
CA ASP A 100 -2.32 8.20 26.31
C ASP A 100 -1.24 9.24 25.96
N ARG A 101 0.01 8.83 25.73
CA ARG A 101 1.12 9.70 25.30
C ARG A 101 1.46 9.57 23.81
N ALA A 102 0.69 8.81 23.05
CA ALA A 102 0.94 8.63 21.62
C ALA A 102 0.73 9.94 20.87
N ASP A 103 1.76 10.37 20.12
CA ASP A 103 1.65 11.55 19.26
C ASP A 103 0.62 11.28 18.13
N PRO A 104 -0.47 12.05 18.02
CA PRO A 104 -1.44 11.89 16.94
C PRO A 104 -0.84 12.14 15.55
N LEU A 105 0.32 12.81 15.46
CA LEU A 105 1.06 13.07 14.22
C LEU A 105 2.14 12.03 13.93
N ALA A 106 2.33 10.99 14.75
CA ALA A 106 3.38 10.00 14.56
C ALA A 106 3.42 9.39 13.15
N ARG A 107 2.25 9.20 12.51
CA ARG A 107 2.19 8.71 11.12
C ARG A 107 2.77 9.71 10.13
N TYR A 108 2.48 11.00 10.31
CA TYR A 108 3.05 12.05 9.46
C TYR A 108 4.56 12.16 9.64
N VAL A 109 5.06 12.05 10.87
CA VAL A 109 6.50 12.07 11.15
C VAL A 109 7.19 10.88 10.49
N VAL A 110 6.63 9.67 10.63
CA VAL A 110 7.17 8.47 9.97
C VAL A 110 7.09 8.59 8.44
N ASP A 111 5.98 9.09 7.90
CA ASP A 111 5.84 9.24 6.45
C ASP A 111 6.83 10.29 5.88
N ASP A 112 7.11 11.36 6.64
CA ASP A 112 8.12 12.38 6.28
C ASP A 112 9.55 11.82 6.37
N GLU A 113 9.88 11.10 7.45
CA GLU A 113 11.19 10.51 7.66
C GLU A 113 11.49 9.34 6.69
N PHE A 114 10.48 8.55 6.33
CA PHE A 114 10.65 7.29 5.58
C PHE A 114 10.08 7.35 4.14
N GLY A 115 9.45 8.45 3.73
CA GLY A 115 8.86 8.60 2.39
C GLY A 115 9.86 8.38 1.24
N ASP A 116 11.13 8.77 1.44
CA ASP A 116 12.21 8.60 0.46
C ASP A 116 12.74 7.16 0.39
N LEU A 117 12.62 6.37 1.46
CA LEU A 117 13.15 5.00 1.52
C LEU A 117 12.37 4.02 0.64
N THR A 118 11.08 4.25 0.43
CA THR A 118 10.24 3.39 -0.43
C THR A 118 10.63 3.50 -1.91
N HIS A 119 11.26 4.62 -2.31
CA HIS A 119 11.62 4.91 -3.69
C HIS A 119 13.13 4.85 -3.95
N LYS A 120 13.94 4.61 -2.91
CA LYS A 120 15.39 4.56 -3.03
C LYS A 120 15.85 3.17 -3.40
N GLU A 121 16.38 3.05 -4.61
CA GLU A 121 17.15 1.88 -5.03
C GLU A 121 18.24 1.57 -3.99
N GLU A 122 18.44 0.28 -3.68
CA GLU A 122 19.50 -0.12 -2.76
C GLU A 122 20.84 0.50 -3.19
N SER A 123 21.54 1.13 -2.23
CA SER A 123 22.85 1.75 -2.48
C SER A 123 23.78 0.76 -3.18
N TRP A 124 24.60 1.24 -4.12
CA TRP A 124 25.59 0.42 -4.81
C TRP A 124 26.49 -0.37 -3.85
N ALA A 125 26.86 0.25 -2.72
CA ALA A 125 27.65 -0.41 -1.67
C ALA A 125 26.87 -1.57 -1.02
N ASN A 126 25.56 -1.41 -0.79
CA ASN A 126 24.69 -2.46 -0.27
C ASN A 126 24.58 -3.62 -1.25
N ARG A 127 24.41 -3.30 -2.53
CA ARG A 127 24.34 -4.30 -3.61
C ARG A 127 25.61 -5.14 -3.70
N ILE A 128 26.79 -4.54 -3.49
CA ILE A 128 28.07 -5.27 -3.48
C ILE A 128 28.27 -6.02 -2.17
N MET A 129 27.97 -5.41 -1.02
CA MET A 129 28.14 -6.07 0.28
C MET A 129 27.23 -7.31 0.40
N PHE A 130 26.02 -7.23 -0.14
CA PHE A 130 24.99 -8.28 -0.04
C PHE A 130 24.72 -8.99 -1.37
N TRP A 131 25.67 -8.97 -2.31
CA TRP A 131 25.52 -9.58 -3.64
C TRP A 131 25.21 -11.09 -3.63
N ARG A 132 25.45 -11.78 -2.50
CA ARG A 132 25.15 -13.20 -2.27
C ARG A 132 24.20 -13.44 -1.07
N ARG A 133 23.35 -12.48 -0.71
CA ARG A 133 22.41 -12.64 0.43
C ARG A 133 21.52 -13.90 0.33
N GLU A 134 21.04 -14.18 -0.87
CA GLU A 134 20.16 -15.33 -1.18
C GLU A 134 20.93 -16.66 -1.28
N ASP A 135 22.26 -16.64 -1.22
CA ASP A 135 23.07 -17.85 -1.33
C ASP A 135 23.21 -18.50 0.07
N PRO A 136 22.64 -19.68 0.30
CA PRO A 136 22.64 -20.34 1.61
C PRO A 136 24.05 -20.66 2.09
N ALA A 137 25.05 -20.75 1.20
CA ALA A 137 26.44 -20.97 1.58
C ALA A 137 27.11 -19.76 2.26
N THR A 138 26.49 -18.58 2.21
CA THR A 138 27.03 -17.33 2.76
C THR A 138 26.46 -16.99 4.13
N GLN A 139 25.51 -17.79 4.63
CA GLN A 139 24.83 -17.56 5.91
C GLN A 139 25.42 -18.48 6.99
N THR A 140 25.81 -17.90 8.12
CA THR A 140 26.29 -18.66 9.29
C THR A 140 25.12 -19.13 10.14
N ALA A 141 25.21 -20.34 10.71
CA ALA A 141 24.18 -20.84 11.61
C ALA A 141 23.96 -19.90 12.81
N VAL A 142 22.69 -19.59 13.11
CA VAL A 142 22.29 -18.68 14.20
C VAL A 142 21.49 -19.47 15.22
N THR A 143 21.86 -19.39 16.49
CA THR A 143 21.08 -19.97 17.59
C THR A 143 20.08 -18.94 18.11
N THR A 144 18.80 -19.29 18.06
CA THR A 144 17.70 -18.49 18.62
C THR A 144 17.14 -19.17 19.86
N GLN A 145 16.77 -18.38 20.88
CA GLN A 145 16.15 -18.92 22.10
C GLN A 145 14.63 -18.82 21.97
N THR A 146 13.94 -19.96 21.99
CA THR A 146 12.47 -20.02 22.08
C THR A 146 12.05 -20.49 23.48
N ALA A 147 10.75 -20.46 23.77
CA ALA A 147 10.21 -20.91 25.05
C ALA A 147 10.47 -22.41 25.32
N GLU A 148 10.72 -23.18 24.27
CA GLU A 148 10.98 -24.62 24.27
C GLU A 148 12.49 -24.96 24.28
N GLY A 149 13.38 -23.96 24.21
CA GLY A 149 14.83 -24.12 24.29
C GLY A 149 15.61 -23.39 23.19
N ALA A 150 16.92 -23.65 23.11
CA ALA A 150 17.78 -23.09 22.08
C ALA A 150 17.64 -23.88 20.77
N VAL A 151 17.18 -23.22 19.71
CA VAL A 151 17.06 -23.78 18.36
C VAL A 151 18.14 -23.19 17.47
N THR A 152 19.02 -24.04 16.96
CA THR A 152 20.04 -23.66 15.97
C THR A 152 19.43 -23.71 14.58
N ILE A 153 19.36 -22.54 13.94
CA ILE A 153 18.87 -22.35 12.58
C ILE A 153 20.09 -22.38 11.65
N ASP A 154 20.26 -23.49 10.94
CA ASP A 154 21.26 -23.62 9.87
C ASP A 154 20.63 -23.34 8.51
N ALA A 155 21.20 -22.39 7.77
CA ALA A 155 20.64 -21.89 6.52
C ALA A 155 20.55 -22.97 5.43
N ALA A 156 21.50 -23.91 5.39
CA ALA A 156 21.49 -24.99 4.40
C ALA A 156 20.37 -26.00 4.68
N SER A 157 20.19 -26.39 5.94
CA SER A 157 19.11 -27.30 6.34
C SER A 157 17.71 -26.69 6.14
N GLU A 158 17.55 -25.40 6.44
CA GLU A 158 16.31 -24.66 6.24
C GLU A 158 15.98 -24.46 4.76
N TYR A 159 16.98 -24.18 3.93
CA TYR A 159 16.80 -24.13 2.48
C TYR A 159 16.30 -25.46 1.92
N ALA A 160 16.88 -26.59 2.34
CA ALA A 160 16.44 -27.92 1.91
C ALA A 160 14.98 -28.22 2.36
N ARG A 161 14.63 -27.85 3.60
CA ARG A 161 13.26 -27.97 4.12
C ARG A 161 12.27 -27.13 3.32
N MET A 162 12.61 -25.87 3.06
CA MET A 162 11.80 -24.97 2.25
C MET A 162 11.68 -25.48 0.81
N GLN A 163 12.75 -25.99 0.21
CA GLN A 163 12.72 -26.56 -1.14
C GLN A 163 11.80 -27.79 -1.22
N ALA A 164 11.83 -28.66 -0.21
CA ALA A 164 10.93 -29.81 -0.11
C ALA A 164 9.45 -29.39 0.01
N LEU A 165 9.15 -28.31 0.75
CA LEU A 165 7.79 -27.79 0.94
C LEU A 165 7.28 -27.01 -0.28
N THR A 166 8.15 -26.26 -0.96
CA THR A 166 7.78 -25.33 -2.04
C THR A 166 7.97 -25.92 -3.43
N GLY A 167 8.62 -27.08 -3.55
CA GLY A 167 8.98 -27.70 -4.83
C GLY A 167 9.93 -26.81 -5.66
N GLY A 168 10.69 -25.93 -5.02
CA GLY A 168 11.63 -25.01 -5.68
C GLY A 168 10.97 -23.77 -6.33
N ARG A 169 9.69 -23.49 -6.06
CA ARG A 169 9.02 -22.27 -6.54
C ARG A 169 9.31 -21.10 -5.60
N ALA A 170 9.95 -20.05 -6.12
CA ALA A 170 10.30 -18.85 -5.36
C ALA A 170 9.09 -17.95 -5.01
N GLY A 171 7.94 -18.15 -5.65
CA GLY A 171 6.70 -17.42 -5.37
C GLY A 171 5.54 -18.37 -5.12
N ILE A 172 5.08 -18.46 -3.86
CA ILE A 172 3.85 -19.16 -3.51
C ILE A 172 2.73 -18.13 -3.42
N SER A 173 1.97 -17.96 -4.49
CA SER A 173 0.73 -17.17 -4.43
C SER A 173 -0.37 -18.03 -3.83
N ILE A 174 -0.66 -17.83 -2.54
CA ILE A 174 -1.85 -18.43 -1.91
C ILE A 174 -3.06 -17.62 -2.36
N THR A 175 -3.56 -17.92 -3.56
CA THR A 175 -4.80 -17.32 -4.04
C THR A 175 -5.96 -18.08 -3.38
N PRO A 176 -6.85 -17.42 -2.62
CA PRO A 176 -8.04 -18.09 -2.12
C PRO A 176 -8.81 -18.64 -3.32
N ARG A 177 -9.19 -19.92 -3.25
CA ARG A 177 -10.03 -20.56 -4.26
C ARG A 177 -11.32 -19.75 -4.32
N ARG A 178 -11.48 -18.91 -5.34
CA ARG A 178 -12.73 -18.22 -5.61
C ARG A 178 -13.73 -19.30 -5.98
N ASP A 179 -14.52 -19.72 -5.00
CA ASP A 179 -15.66 -20.56 -5.23
C ASP A 179 -16.63 -19.74 -6.10
N THR A 180 -16.85 -20.18 -7.33
CA THR A 180 -17.79 -19.51 -8.26
C THR A 180 -19.24 -19.78 -7.88
N GLY A 181 -19.49 -20.49 -6.78
CA GLY A 181 -20.81 -20.67 -6.19
C GLY A 181 -21.33 -19.40 -5.54
N PHE A 182 -22.53 -18.98 -5.95
CA PHE A 182 -23.29 -17.93 -5.28
C PHE A 182 -23.58 -18.38 -3.84
N LYS A 183 -23.00 -17.71 -2.83
CA LYS A 183 -23.34 -17.97 -1.43
C LYS A 183 -24.74 -17.43 -1.16
N LEU A 184 -25.71 -18.33 -1.00
CA LEU A 184 -27.03 -17.96 -0.49
C LEU A 184 -26.90 -17.57 0.98
N PRO A 185 -27.38 -16.39 1.39
CA PRO A 185 -27.38 -16.03 2.80
C PRO A 185 -28.41 -16.89 3.54
N GLY A 186 -27.95 -17.73 4.49
CA GLY A 186 -28.83 -18.36 5.48
C GLY A 186 -28.93 -19.89 5.50
N LEU A 187 -27.94 -20.64 5.02
CA LEU A 187 -27.73 -22.05 5.36
C LEU A 187 -26.25 -22.32 5.68
#